data_AF-A0AAD5M4H7-F1
#
_entry.id   AF-A0AAD5M4H7-F1
#
_cell.length_a   1.000
_cell.length_b   1.000
_cell.length_c   1.000
_cell.angle_alpha   90.00
_cell.angle_beta   90.00
_cell.angle_gamma   90.00
#
_symmetry.space_group_name_H-M   'P 1'
#
loop_
_entity.id
_entity.type
_entity.pdbx_description
1 polymer ?
#
loop_
_entity_poly.entity_id
_entity_poly.type
_entity_poly.pdbx_seq_one_letter_code
_entity_poly.pdbx_strand_id
1 'polypeptide(L)'
;MSSHSWSANICGRKLWYFVPAGKENLFIVKGNLVEDIRPHKDLWHEANLMILVQNPGEIVFVPANWYHQVHNLEDTISINHNSINASNVYLVYAFLCRRLMDVKKEIGHLSNLFTKEEMIEQEQVVLGADARLNMPRLRRLLEMVIVDRSNSSMAACYVCCHHVDPVDCMKNSKCLERFATYCRCADKESVCCEGFMQSFELSVAISLLNKMTEDGY
;
A
#
# COMPACT_ATOMS: atom_id res chain seq x y z
N MET A 1 -4.75 -0.09 6.35
CA MET A 1 -4.55 -0.70 5.02
C MET A 1 -3.29 -0.09 4.42
N SER A 2 -2.32 -0.90 4.00
CA SER A 2 -1.00 -0.46 3.46
C SER A 2 -1.09 0.11 2.03
N SER A 3 -2.04 1.01 1.79
CA SER A 3 -2.27 1.68 0.52
C SER A 3 -1.42 2.95 0.41
N HIS A 4 -1.17 3.39 -0.82
CA HIS A 4 -0.77 4.77 -1.08
C HIS A 4 -1.96 5.70 -0.88
N SER A 5 -1.70 7.00 -0.73
CA SER A 5 -2.73 8.03 -0.73
C SER A 5 -2.29 9.24 -1.56
N TRP A 6 -3.25 9.98 -2.08
CA TRP A 6 -3.00 11.35 -2.53
C TRP A 6 -4.06 12.29 -1.97
N SER A 7 -3.69 13.55 -1.81
CA SER A 7 -4.51 14.63 -1.25
C SER A 7 -4.42 15.86 -2.15
N ALA A 8 -5.51 16.24 -2.82
CA ALA A 8 -5.61 17.51 -3.53
C ALA A 8 -6.33 18.54 -2.66
N ASN A 9 -5.67 19.66 -2.37
CA ASN A 9 -6.24 20.69 -1.52
C ASN A 9 -7.00 21.72 -2.36
N ILE A 10 -8.27 21.97 -2.03
CA ILE A 10 -9.16 22.86 -2.79
C ILE A 10 -9.11 24.28 -2.22
N CYS A 11 -9.22 24.42 -0.90
CA CYS A 11 -9.11 25.70 -0.18
C CYS A 11 -8.59 25.49 1.24
N GLY A 12 -8.16 26.57 1.91
CA GLY A 12 -7.48 26.52 3.21
C GLY A 12 -6.06 25.97 3.12
N ARG A 13 -5.43 25.72 4.27
CA ARG A 13 -4.04 25.23 4.34
C ARG A 13 -3.92 24.07 5.32
N LYS A 14 -3.10 23.08 4.96
CA LYS A 14 -2.82 21.90 5.79
C LYS A 14 -1.36 21.81 6.17
N LEU A 15 -1.08 21.63 7.45
CA LEU A 15 0.25 21.29 7.95
C LEU A 15 0.37 19.78 8.10
N TRP A 16 1.27 19.19 7.32
CA TRP A 16 1.60 17.78 7.33
C TRP A 16 2.88 17.53 8.11
N TYR A 17 2.86 16.46 8.89
CA TYR A 17 4.05 15.85 9.47
C TYR A 17 4.16 14.45 8.89
N PHE A 18 5.27 14.14 8.24
CA PHE A 18 5.57 12.84 7.66
C PHE A 18 6.70 12.16 8.42
N VAL A 19 6.46 10.92 8.81
CA VAL A 19 7.45 10.05 9.44
C VAL A 19 7.69 8.86 8.51
N PRO A 20 8.93 8.65 8.03
CA PRO A 20 9.27 7.51 7.19
C PRO A 20 8.88 6.18 7.84
N ALA A 21 8.45 5.22 7.02
CA ALA A 21 8.02 3.90 7.51
C ALA A 21 9.09 3.24 8.41
N GLY A 22 8.65 2.75 9.57
CA GLY A 22 9.48 2.17 10.63
C GLY A 22 10.02 3.19 11.64
N LYS A 23 10.04 4.49 11.33
CA LYS A 23 10.49 5.55 12.26
C LYS A 23 9.40 6.00 13.23
N GLU A 24 8.13 5.69 12.95
CA GLU A 24 7.00 5.93 13.85
C GLU A 24 7.16 5.19 15.19
N ASN A 25 7.95 4.12 15.23
CA ASN A 25 8.24 3.36 16.45
C ASN A 25 8.88 4.20 17.56
N LEU A 26 9.56 5.30 17.21
CA LEU A 26 10.11 6.24 18.19
C LEU A 26 9.02 6.93 19.02
N PHE A 27 7.82 7.04 18.46
CA PHE A 27 6.67 7.68 19.08
C PHE A 27 5.74 6.67 19.77
N ILE A 28 6.18 5.43 20.01
CA ILE A 28 5.42 4.42 20.76
C ILE A 28 5.74 4.56 22.25
N VAL A 29 4.71 4.88 23.04
CA VAL A 29 4.79 4.99 24.50
C VAL A 29 3.81 3.99 25.12
N LYS A 30 4.31 3.12 26.01
CA LYS A 30 3.50 2.06 26.66
C LYS A 30 2.74 1.18 25.64
N GLY A 31 3.39 0.87 24.51
CA GLY A 31 2.84 -0.01 23.48
C GLY A 31 1.86 0.66 22.51
N ASN A 32 1.57 1.96 22.66
CA ASN A 32 0.69 2.70 21.77
C ASN A 32 1.42 3.87 21.13
N LEU A 33 1.10 4.14 19.87
CA LEU A 33 1.56 5.36 19.20
C LEU A 33 0.92 6.56 19.89
N VAL A 34 1.71 7.61 20.18
CA VAL A 34 1.16 8.85 20.76
C VAL A 34 0.13 9.48 19.82
N GLU A 35 -0.89 10.11 20.41
CA GLU A 35 -1.96 10.78 19.65
C GLU A 35 -1.46 12.03 18.91
N ASP A 36 -0.42 12.68 19.42
CA ASP A 36 0.16 13.90 18.85
C ASP A 36 1.68 13.87 18.99
N ILE A 37 2.40 13.93 17.87
CA ILE A 37 3.87 13.91 17.86
C ILE A 37 4.47 15.32 18.08
N ARG A 38 3.66 16.37 18.08
CA ARG A 38 4.12 17.77 18.18
C ARG A 38 4.80 18.12 19.50
N PRO A 39 4.38 17.58 20.66
CA PRO A 39 5.10 17.75 21.92
C PRO A 39 6.48 17.08 21.95
N HIS A 40 6.70 16.05 21.13
CA HIS A 40 7.90 15.21 21.13
C HIS A 40 8.99 15.71 20.15
N LYS A 41 9.30 17.01 20.21
CA LYS A 41 10.23 17.66 19.27
C LYS A 41 11.66 17.13 19.36
N ASP A 42 12.02 16.61 20.53
CA ASP A 42 13.29 15.94 20.81
C ASP A 42 13.52 14.74 19.89
N LEU A 43 12.45 14.05 19.46
CA LEU A 43 12.53 12.86 18.62
C LEU A 43 12.53 13.18 17.11
N TRP A 44 12.21 14.41 16.70
CA TRP A 44 11.96 14.74 15.30
C TRP A 44 13.17 14.50 14.39
N HIS A 45 14.37 14.82 14.88
CA HIS A 45 15.61 14.61 14.14
C HIS A 45 15.89 13.12 13.93
N GLU A 46 15.75 12.29 14.98
CA GLU A 46 15.97 10.85 14.90
C GLU A 46 14.92 10.12 14.04
N ALA A 47 13.68 10.64 14.09
CA ALA A 47 12.57 10.19 13.25
C ALA A 47 12.74 10.58 11.77
N ASN A 48 13.69 11.46 11.44
CA ASN A 48 13.84 12.05 10.11
C ASN A 48 12.51 12.65 9.62
N LEU A 49 11.85 13.38 10.51
CA LEU A 49 10.51 13.91 10.30
C LEU A 49 10.54 15.03 9.24
N MET A 50 9.61 14.96 8.29
CA MET A 50 9.42 16.00 7.27
C MET A 50 8.15 16.80 7.56
N ILE A 51 8.22 18.12 7.39
CA ILE A 51 7.10 19.04 7.60
C ILE A 51 6.78 19.73 6.27
N LEU A 52 5.49 19.75 5.91
CA LEU A 52 5.02 20.37 4.68
C LEU A 52 3.74 21.18 4.96
N VAL A 53 3.68 22.42 4.50
CA VAL A 53 2.42 23.17 4.40
C VAL A 53 1.88 22.99 2.99
N GLN A 54 0.71 22.38 2.87
CA GLN A 54 -0.02 22.22 1.61
C GLN A 54 -0.97 23.41 1.42
N ASN A 55 -0.75 24.18 0.36
CA ASN A 55 -1.57 25.32 -0.05
C ASN A 55 -2.73 24.90 -0.97
N PRO A 56 -3.72 25.77 -1.23
CA PRO A 56 -4.76 25.52 -2.23
C PRO A 56 -4.15 25.24 -3.61
N GLY A 57 -4.70 24.26 -4.32
CA GLY A 57 -4.24 23.83 -5.64
C GLY A 57 -3.07 22.83 -5.64
N GLU A 58 -2.44 22.58 -4.49
CA GLU A 58 -1.34 21.62 -4.38
C GLU A 58 -1.84 20.18 -4.15
N ILE A 59 -1.08 19.21 -4.66
CA ILE A 59 -1.32 17.78 -4.47
C ILE A 59 -0.17 17.17 -3.67
N VAL A 60 -0.51 16.42 -2.64
CA VAL A 60 0.45 15.67 -1.82
C VAL A 60 0.24 14.18 -2.05
N PHE A 61 1.31 13.46 -2.39
CA PHE A 61 1.34 12.00 -2.46
C PHE A 61 1.94 11.43 -1.18
N VAL A 62 1.30 10.40 -0.62
CA VAL A 62 1.71 9.71 0.59
C VAL A 62 2.01 8.26 0.26
N PRO A 63 3.28 7.83 0.36
CA PRO A 63 3.63 6.43 0.13
C PRO A 63 3.02 5.51 1.18
N ALA A 64 2.81 4.24 0.80
CA ALA A 64 2.29 3.21 1.68
C ALA A 64 3.14 3.08 2.96
N ASN A 65 2.45 2.89 4.09
CA ASN A 65 3.02 2.76 5.44
C ASN A 65 3.74 4.01 6.00
N TRP A 66 3.69 5.15 5.33
CA TRP A 66 4.22 6.38 5.92
C TRP A 66 3.24 6.93 6.97
N TYR A 67 3.70 6.96 8.22
CA TYR A 67 2.92 7.59 9.28
C TYR A 67 2.87 9.10 9.05
N HIS A 68 1.69 9.68 9.26
CA HIS A 68 1.51 11.11 9.06
C HIS A 68 0.42 11.69 9.95
N GLN A 69 0.62 12.95 10.33
CA GLN A 69 -0.39 13.76 11.02
C GLN A 69 -0.67 15.02 10.21
N VAL A 70 -1.95 15.42 10.16
CA VAL A 70 -2.40 16.55 9.35
C VAL A 70 -3.21 17.50 10.22
N HIS A 71 -2.86 18.78 10.19
CA HIS A 71 -3.56 19.83 10.91
C HIS A 71 -4.04 20.90 9.93
N ASN A 72 -5.33 21.21 9.95
CA ASN A 72 -5.87 22.32 9.18
C ASN A 72 -5.49 23.63 9.88
N LEU A 73 -4.77 24.50 9.17
CA LEU A 73 -4.39 25.83 9.65
C LEU A 73 -5.50 26.88 9.43
N GLU A 74 -6.44 26.57 8.53
CA GLU A 74 -7.56 27.41 8.10
C GLU A 74 -8.77 26.51 7.81
N ASP A 75 -9.94 27.11 7.55
CA ASP A 75 -11.10 26.37 7.03
C ASP A 75 -10.74 25.72 5.69
N THR A 76 -10.73 24.39 5.67
CA THR A 76 -10.05 23.61 4.62
C THR A 76 -10.99 22.60 3.99
N ILE A 77 -10.98 22.53 2.66
CA ILE A 77 -11.63 21.49 1.87
C ILE A 77 -10.58 20.80 1.00
N SER A 78 -10.53 19.48 1.04
CA SER A 78 -9.65 18.67 0.18
C SER A 78 -10.35 17.42 -0.33
N ILE A 79 -9.78 16.83 -1.39
CA ILE A 79 -10.17 15.53 -1.93
C ILE A 79 -9.00 14.57 -1.74
N ASN A 80 -9.30 13.37 -1.22
CA ASN A 80 -8.30 12.35 -0.93
C ASN A 80 -8.74 11.00 -1.51
N HIS A 81 -7.80 10.25 -2.06
CA HIS A 81 -8.06 8.88 -2.48
C HIS A 81 -6.88 7.96 -2.15
N ASN A 82 -7.19 6.73 -1.75
CA ASN A 82 -6.21 5.70 -1.49
C ASN A 82 -6.09 4.78 -2.70
N SER A 83 -4.87 4.34 -3.02
CA SER A 83 -4.64 3.46 -4.16
C SER A 83 -3.73 2.28 -3.83
N ILE A 84 -3.98 1.18 -4.51
CA ILE A 84 -3.16 -0.03 -4.51
C ILE A 84 -2.72 -0.25 -5.95
N ASN A 85 -1.45 -0.55 -6.15
CA ASN A 85 -0.88 -0.91 -7.45
C ASN A 85 0.27 -1.91 -7.26
N ALA A 86 0.96 -2.25 -8.34
CA ALA A 86 2.07 -3.20 -8.31
C ALA A 86 3.18 -2.81 -7.30
N SER A 87 3.36 -1.51 -7.01
CA SER A 87 4.41 -1.04 -6.10
C SER A 87 4.15 -1.33 -4.62
N ASN A 88 2.90 -1.60 -4.22
CA ASN A 88 2.53 -1.78 -2.80
C ASN A 88 1.60 -2.96 -2.51
N VAL A 89 1.11 -3.69 -3.53
CA VAL A 89 0.13 -4.77 -3.32
C VAL A 89 0.66 -5.90 -2.41
N TYR A 90 1.97 -6.16 -2.41
CA TYR A 90 2.59 -7.12 -1.49
C TYR A 90 2.52 -6.65 -0.02
N LEU A 91 2.57 -5.34 0.24
CA LEU A 91 2.37 -4.77 1.57
C LEU A 91 0.92 -4.94 2.03
N VAL A 92 -0.02 -4.79 1.10
CA VAL A 92 -1.45 -5.02 1.36
C VAL A 92 -1.69 -6.49 1.72
N TYR A 93 -1.11 -7.43 0.96
CA TYR A 93 -1.22 -8.84 1.28
C TYR A 93 -0.64 -9.17 2.67
N ALA A 94 0.59 -8.69 2.96
CA ALA A 94 1.21 -8.88 4.26
C ALA A 94 0.37 -8.26 5.40
N PHE A 95 -0.26 -7.12 5.16
CA PHE A 95 -1.21 -6.50 6.09
C PHE A 95 -2.44 -7.38 6.31
N LEU A 96 -3.05 -7.93 5.26
CA LEU A 96 -4.20 -8.82 5.38
C LEU A 96 -3.85 -10.11 6.13
N CYS A 97 -2.67 -10.70 5.91
CA CYS A 97 -2.21 -11.87 6.65
C CYS A 97 -2.15 -11.59 8.16
N ARG A 98 -1.54 -10.46 8.56
CA ARG A 98 -1.47 -10.07 9.98
C ARG A 98 -2.85 -9.82 10.57
N ARG A 99 -3.71 -9.06 9.86
CA ARG A 99 -5.07 -8.79 10.34
C ARG A 99 -5.92 -10.05 10.42
N LEU A 100 -5.74 -11.00 9.51
CA LEU A 100 -6.43 -12.29 9.57
C LEU A 100 -6.01 -13.09 10.81
N MET A 101 -4.73 -13.05 11.20
CA MET A 101 -4.28 -13.66 12.45
C MET A 101 -4.95 -13.02 13.67
N ASP A 102 -5.07 -11.69 13.68
CA ASP A 102 -5.77 -10.97 14.74
C ASP A 102 -7.24 -11.37 14.77
N VAL A 103 -7.93 -11.38 13.63
CA VAL A 103 -9.33 -11.81 13.52
C VAL A 103 -9.52 -13.24 14.04
N LYS A 104 -8.69 -14.19 13.58
CA LYS A 104 -8.70 -15.58 14.05
C LYS A 104 -8.59 -15.69 15.57
N LYS A 105 -7.73 -14.88 16.18
CA LYS A 105 -7.56 -14.83 17.63
C LYS A 105 -8.80 -14.26 18.32
N GLU A 106 -9.36 -13.17 17.82
CA GLU A 106 -10.52 -12.50 18.44
C GLU A 106 -11.79 -13.35 18.37
N ILE A 107 -12.10 -13.95 17.21
CA ILE A 107 -13.35 -14.71 17.01
C ILE A 107 -13.19 -16.22 17.19
N GLY A 108 -11.98 -16.73 17.41
CA GLY A 108 -11.70 -18.17 17.46
C GLY A 108 -12.48 -18.94 18.53
N HIS A 109 -12.91 -18.26 19.60
CA HIS A 109 -13.75 -18.83 20.65
C HIS A 109 -15.15 -19.25 20.16
N LEU A 110 -15.58 -18.78 18.97
CA LEU A 110 -16.85 -19.13 18.34
C LEU A 110 -16.75 -20.38 17.44
N SER A 111 -15.57 -20.98 17.30
CA SER A 111 -15.32 -22.10 16.37
C SER A 111 -16.18 -23.35 16.62
N ASN A 112 -16.72 -23.52 17.83
CA ASN A 112 -17.65 -24.61 18.15
C ASN A 112 -19.09 -24.37 17.65
N LEU A 113 -19.40 -23.15 17.19
CA LEU A 113 -20.72 -22.78 16.66
C LEU A 113 -20.82 -22.96 15.14
N PHE A 114 -19.71 -23.22 14.46
CA PHE A 114 -19.60 -23.27 13.00
C PHE A 114 -18.90 -24.55 12.53
N THR A 115 -19.18 -24.97 11.29
CA THR A 115 -18.27 -25.87 10.56
C THR A 115 -16.94 -25.18 10.27
N LYS A 116 -15.92 -25.94 9.86
CA LYS A 116 -14.61 -25.37 9.52
C LYS A 116 -14.72 -24.38 8.36
N GLU A 117 -15.53 -24.72 7.37
CA GLU A 117 -15.76 -23.91 6.18
C GLU A 117 -16.50 -22.61 6.54
N GLU A 118 -17.58 -22.69 7.33
CA GLU A 118 -18.29 -21.51 7.81
C GLU A 118 -17.40 -20.61 8.67
N MET A 119 -16.53 -21.19 9.51
CA MET A 119 -15.61 -20.41 10.33
C MET A 119 -14.64 -19.61 9.46
N ILE A 120 -14.09 -20.21 8.40
CA ILE A 120 -13.22 -19.53 7.43
C ILE A 120 -13.97 -18.38 6.75
N GLU A 121 -15.24 -18.57 6.39
CA GLU A 121 -16.08 -17.51 5.82
C GLU A 121 -16.28 -16.36 6.81
N GLN A 122 -16.58 -16.66 8.09
CA GLN A 122 -16.72 -15.64 9.13
C GLN A 122 -15.42 -14.85 9.33
N GLU A 123 -14.27 -15.51 9.33
CA GLU A 123 -12.96 -14.84 9.38
C GLU A 123 -12.79 -13.84 8.22
N GLN A 124 -13.19 -14.20 6.99
CA GLN A 124 -13.12 -13.31 5.83
C GLN A 124 -14.15 -12.18 5.85
N VAL A 125 -15.33 -12.40 6.47
CA VAL A 125 -16.34 -11.35 6.69
C VAL A 125 -15.82 -10.31 7.67
N VAL A 126 -15.31 -10.75 8.82
CA VAL A 126 -14.77 -9.84 9.84
C VAL A 126 -13.52 -9.11 9.33
N LEU A 127 -12.61 -9.82 8.66
CA LEU A 127 -11.46 -9.20 7.99
C LEU A 127 -11.91 -8.16 6.98
N GLY A 128 -12.92 -8.48 6.15
CA GLY A 128 -13.48 -7.57 5.17
C GLY A 128 -14.09 -6.30 5.79
N ALA A 129 -14.70 -6.40 6.97
CA ALA A 129 -15.25 -5.25 7.69
C ALA A 129 -14.13 -4.38 8.31
N ASP A 130 -13.12 -5.02 8.92
CA ASP A 130 -12.00 -4.36 9.58
C ASP A 130 -11.04 -3.69 8.59
N ALA A 131 -10.54 -4.46 7.62
CA ALA A 131 -9.53 -4.02 6.67
C ALA A 131 -10.12 -3.33 5.43
N ARG A 132 -11.46 -3.36 5.25
CA ARG A 132 -12.17 -2.98 4.02
C ARG A 132 -11.79 -3.80 2.78
N LEU A 133 -11.04 -4.88 2.97
CA LEU A 133 -10.59 -5.83 1.98
C LEU A 133 -10.39 -7.19 2.66
N ASN A 134 -10.46 -8.28 1.92
CA ASN A 134 -10.21 -9.64 2.44
C ASN A 134 -9.50 -10.48 1.37
N MET A 135 -9.13 -11.73 1.70
CA MET A 135 -8.33 -12.56 0.79
C MET A 135 -9.05 -12.85 -0.53
N PRO A 136 -10.35 -13.27 -0.55
CA PRO A 136 -11.06 -13.49 -1.81
C PRO A 136 -11.17 -12.25 -2.69
N ARG A 137 -11.40 -11.06 -2.10
CA ARG A 137 -11.46 -9.81 -2.87
C ARG A 137 -10.11 -9.41 -3.42
N LEU A 138 -9.03 -9.55 -2.66
CA LEU A 138 -7.68 -9.30 -3.16
C LEU A 138 -7.34 -10.25 -4.31
N ARG A 139 -7.60 -11.56 -4.14
CA ARG A 139 -7.41 -12.56 -5.18
C ARG A 139 -8.14 -12.16 -6.47
N ARG A 140 -9.41 -11.76 -6.35
CA ARG A 140 -10.21 -11.33 -7.49
C ARG A 140 -9.64 -10.09 -8.19
N LEU A 141 -9.12 -9.13 -7.43
CA LEU A 141 -8.44 -7.96 -8.00
C LEU A 141 -7.21 -8.36 -8.82
N LEU A 142 -6.38 -9.28 -8.30
CA LEU A 142 -5.20 -9.79 -9.01
C LEU A 142 -5.59 -10.51 -10.30
N GLU A 143 -6.59 -11.39 -10.25
CA GLU A 143 -7.11 -12.09 -11.43
C GLU A 143 -7.61 -11.11 -12.51
N MET A 144 -8.31 -10.04 -12.11
CA MET A 144 -8.78 -9.01 -13.06
C MET A 144 -7.61 -8.27 -13.71
N VAL A 145 -6.57 -7.92 -12.95
CA VAL A 145 -5.35 -7.30 -13.50
C VAL A 145 -4.66 -8.25 -14.47
N ILE A 146 -4.52 -9.54 -14.12
CA ILE A 146 -3.89 -10.53 -14.99
C ILE A 146 -4.65 -10.65 -16.31
N VAL A 147 -5.98 -10.80 -16.25
CA VAL A 147 -6.82 -10.91 -17.46
C VAL A 147 -6.69 -9.66 -18.33
N ASP A 148 -6.79 -8.48 -17.73
CA ASP A 148 -6.72 -7.21 -18.46
C ASP A 148 -5.36 -7.01 -19.14
N ARG A 149 -4.26 -7.17 -18.39
CA ARG A 149 -2.89 -6.98 -18.91
C ARG A 149 -2.47 -8.07 -19.91
N SER A 150 -3.01 -9.28 -19.79
CA SER A 150 -2.74 -10.38 -20.74
C SER A 150 -3.45 -10.20 -22.08
N ASN A 151 -4.57 -9.47 -22.11
CA ASN A 151 -5.32 -9.19 -23.34
C ASN A 151 -4.80 -7.95 -24.09
N SER A 152 -3.85 -7.21 -23.51
CA SER A 152 -3.20 -6.07 -24.15
C SER A 152 -2.33 -6.53 -25.32
N SER A 153 -2.25 -5.71 -26.38
CA SER A 153 -1.29 -5.92 -27.48
C SER A 153 0.17 -5.85 -27.03
N MET A 154 0.42 -5.34 -25.82
CA MET A 154 1.73 -5.23 -25.18
C MET A 154 1.99 -6.30 -24.11
N ALA A 155 1.17 -7.36 -24.05
CA ALA A 155 1.28 -8.40 -23.03
C ALA A 155 2.67 -9.05 -23.01
N ALA A 156 3.42 -8.78 -21.94
CA ALA A 156 4.73 -9.36 -21.69
C ALA A 156 5.00 -9.38 -20.18
N CYS A 157 5.62 -10.44 -19.66
CA CYS A 157 6.08 -10.45 -18.28
C CYS A 157 7.36 -9.62 -18.12
N TYR A 158 7.42 -8.82 -17.06
CA TYR A 158 8.66 -8.20 -16.61
C TYR A 158 9.64 -9.27 -16.15
N VAL A 159 10.89 -9.17 -16.60
CA VAL A 159 11.99 -10.07 -16.24
C VAL A 159 13.17 -9.25 -15.72
N CYS A 160 13.68 -9.63 -14.55
CA CYS A 160 14.90 -9.08 -13.98
C CYS A 160 16.05 -10.09 -14.13
N CYS A 161 17.26 -9.61 -14.37
CA CYS A 161 18.46 -10.44 -14.44
C CYS A 161 19.02 -10.83 -13.06
N HIS A 162 18.44 -10.31 -11.97
CA HIS A 162 18.92 -10.52 -10.61
C HIS A 162 17.89 -11.14 -9.67
N HIS A 163 16.60 -10.96 -9.94
CA HIS A 163 15.54 -11.44 -9.07
C HIS A 163 14.50 -12.22 -9.88
N VAL A 164 14.05 -13.33 -9.29
CA VAL A 164 12.95 -14.13 -9.85
C VAL A 164 11.62 -13.47 -9.55
N ASP A 165 11.42 -13.02 -8.31
CA ASP A 165 10.21 -12.30 -7.91
C ASP A 165 10.35 -10.79 -8.21
N PRO A 166 9.45 -10.19 -9.00
CA PRO A 166 9.42 -8.75 -9.21
C PRO A 166 9.30 -7.94 -7.91
N VAL A 167 8.77 -8.53 -6.83
CA VAL A 167 8.68 -7.86 -5.52
C VAL A 167 10.04 -7.51 -4.94
N ASP A 168 11.05 -8.35 -5.17
CA ASP A 168 12.41 -8.07 -4.68
C ASP A 168 13.08 -6.94 -5.45
N CYS A 169 12.69 -6.71 -6.71
CA CYS A 169 13.17 -5.58 -7.49
C CYS A 169 12.78 -4.24 -6.87
N MET A 170 11.63 -4.15 -6.20
CA MET A 170 11.16 -2.92 -5.55
C MET A 170 11.95 -2.53 -4.30
N LYS A 171 12.69 -3.47 -3.73
CA LYS A 171 13.53 -3.26 -2.54
C LYS A 171 15.01 -3.05 -2.91
N ASN A 172 15.37 -3.25 -4.16
CA ASN A 172 16.75 -3.21 -4.62
C ASN A 172 17.07 -1.87 -5.31
N SER A 173 18.05 -1.13 -4.79
CA SER A 173 18.42 0.19 -5.32
C SER A 173 18.82 0.15 -6.80
N LYS A 174 19.57 -0.85 -7.24
CA LYS A 174 19.99 -0.98 -8.65
C LYS A 174 18.81 -1.24 -9.59
N CYS A 175 17.83 -2.03 -9.13
CA CYS A 175 16.60 -2.24 -9.90
C CYS A 175 15.77 -0.95 -10.00
N LEU A 176 15.65 -0.19 -8.91
CA LEU A 176 14.95 1.10 -8.89
C LEU A 176 15.62 2.14 -9.79
N GLU A 177 16.95 2.23 -9.77
CA GLU A 177 17.71 3.06 -10.71
C GLU A 177 17.41 2.65 -12.15
N ARG A 178 17.38 1.35 -12.44
CA ARG A 178 17.02 0.84 -13.77
C ARG A 178 15.58 1.21 -14.17
N PHE A 179 14.61 1.17 -13.26
CA PHE A 179 13.23 1.60 -13.53
C PHE A 179 13.17 3.03 -14.07
N ALA A 180 13.97 3.94 -13.50
CA ALA A 180 14.07 5.32 -13.98
C ALA A 180 14.70 5.46 -15.38
N THR A 181 15.37 4.41 -15.89
CA THR A 181 16.01 4.42 -17.22
C THR A 181 15.14 3.82 -18.32
N TYR A 182 14.04 3.13 -18.00
CA TYR A 182 13.20 2.45 -19.00
C TYR A 182 12.64 3.43 -20.03
N CYS A 183 12.36 4.67 -19.61
CA CYS A 183 11.96 5.71 -20.52
C CYS A 183 12.48 7.08 -20.07
N ARG A 184 12.66 7.99 -21.04
CA ARG A 184 13.02 9.39 -20.81
C ARG A 184 11.81 10.33 -20.93
N CYS A 185 10.58 9.78 -20.87
CA CYS A 185 9.34 10.54 -20.94
C CYS A 185 9.27 11.49 -19.73
N ALA A 186 9.15 12.81 -19.94
CA ALA A 186 9.11 13.81 -18.86
C ALA A 186 7.68 14.29 -18.54
N ASP A 187 6.81 14.43 -19.56
CA ASP A 187 5.52 15.13 -19.39
C ASP A 187 4.29 14.37 -19.96
N LYS A 188 4.48 13.27 -20.69
CA LYS A 188 3.38 12.46 -21.24
C LYS A 188 3.72 10.98 -21.18
N GLU A 189 2.74 10.16 -20.82
CA GLU A 189 2.81 8.71 -20.94
C GLU A 189 3.17 8.35 -22.38
N SER A 190 4.31 7.68 -22.53
CA SER A 190 4.72 7.10 -23.81
C SER A 190 4.34 5.62 -23.83
N VAL A 191 4.22 5.05 -25.04
CA VAL A 191 4.03 3.61 -25.23
C VAL A 191 5.07 2.80 -24.46
N CYS A 192 6.29 3.31 -24.32
CA CYS A 192 7.34 2.65 -23.54
C CYS A 192 7.06 2.67 -22.03
N CYS A 193 6.62 3.82 -21.49
CA CYS A 193 6.23 3.99 -20.09
C CYS A 193 5.05 3.06 -19.76
N GLU A 194 4.02 3.05 -20.61
CA GLU A 194 2.85 2.18 -20.49
C GLU A 194 3.21 0.69 -20.58
N GLY A 195 4.01 0.30 -21.57
CA GLY A 195 4.45 -1.09 -21.75
C GLY A 195 5.21 -1.63 -20.54
N PHE A 196 6.10 -0.83 -19.96
CA PHE A 196 6.78 -1.21 -18.71
C PHE A 196 5.80 -1.38 -17.55
N MET A 197 4.89 -0.43 -17.35
CA MET A 197 3.91 -0.49 -16.26
C MET A 197 3.00 -1.71 -16.38
N GLN A 198 2.43 -1.96 -17.57
CA GLN A 198 1.58 -3.14 -17.81
C GLN A 198 2.35 -4.45 -17.58
N SER A 199 3.61 -4.51 -18.05
CA SER A 199 4.46 -5.68 -17.90
C SER A 199 4.83 -5.97 -16.44
N PHE A 200 5.14 -4.92 -15.69
CA PHE A 200 5.47 -5.02 -14.28
C PHE A 200 4.24 -5.38 -13.43
N GLU A 201 3.09 -4.76 -13.71
CA GLU A 201 1.82 -5.08 -13.05
C GLU A 201 1.39 -6.52 -13.27
N LEU A 202 1.50 -7.01 -14.51
CA LEU A 202 1.20 -8.41 -14.84
C LEU A 202 2.09 -9.37 -14.03
N SER A 203 3.41 -9.16 -14.05
CA SER A 203 4.35 -10.03 -13.33
C SER A 203 4.11 -10.01 -11.81
N VAL A 204 3.88 -8.83 -11.22
CA VAL A 204 3.59 -8.72 -9.78
C VAL A 204 2.28 -9.41 -9.43
N ALA A 205 1.23 -9.24 -10.24
CA ALA A 205 -0.06 -9.86 -9.99
C ALA A 205 0.02 -11.39 -10.06
N ILE A 206 0.71 -11.95 -11.06
CA ILE A 206 0.96 -13.40 -11.18
C ILE A 206 1.76 -13.90 -9.97
N SER A 207 2.87 -13.23 -9.64
CA SER A 207 3.74 -13.61 -8.52
C SER A 207 2.96 -13.69 -7.21
N LEU A 208 2.20 -12.63 -6.90
CA LEU A 208 1.42 -12.57 -5.68
C LEU A 208 0.25 -13.57 -5.67
N LEU A 209 -0.42 -13.80 -6.81
CA LEU A 209 -1.51 -14.78 -6.90
C LEU A 209 -1.00 -16.21 -6.65
N ASN A 210 0.19 -16.55 -7.16
CA ASN A 210 0.84 -17.83 -6.88
C ASN A 210 1.16 -17.95 -5.39
N LYS A 211 1.76 -16.91 -4.79
CA LYS A 211 2.04 -16.88 -3.35
C LYS A 211 0.78 -17.07 -2.51
N MET A 212 -0.31 -16.37 -2.85
CA MET A 212 -1.60 -16.52 -2.18
C MET A 212 -2.12 -17.96 -2.25
N THR A 213 -2.01 -18.58 -3.43
CA THR A 213 -2.46 -19.96 -3.66
C THR A 213 -1.63 -20.94 -2.83
N GLU A 214 -0.30 -20.76 -2.75
CA GLU A 214 0.60 -21.55 -1.89
C GLU A 214 0.26 -21.41 -0.40
N ASP A 215 -0.15 -20.22 0.03
CA ASP A 215 -0.59 -19.94 1.40
C ASP A 215 -2.02 -20.41 1.69
N GLY A 216 -2.72 -20.97 0.69
CA GLY A 216 -4.07 -21.52 0.83
C GLY A 216 -5.21 -20.51 0.64
N TYR A 217 -5.00 -19.44 -0.14
CA TYR A 217 -5.96 -18.36 -0.40
C TYR A 217 -6.32 -18.13 -1.87
#